data_AF-A0A960R8W4-F1
#
_entry.id   AF-A0A960R8W4-F1
#
_cell.length_a   1.000
_cell.length_b   1.000
_cell.length_c   1.000
_cell.angle_alpha   90.00
_cell.angle_beta   90.00
_cell.angle_gamma   90.00
#
_symmetry.space_group_name_H-M   'P 1'
#
loop_
_entity.id
_entity.type
_entity.pdbx_description
1 polymer ?
#
loop_
_entity_poly.entity_id
_entity_poly.type
_entity_poly.pdbx_seq_one_letter_code
_entity_poly.pdbx_strand_id
1 'polypeptide(L)'
;MKRARRSPVLFPWFFAVAPVSLGLLSVSAGEVVREPLVLKEGGTPEMPVIFDGKGMVIDLGIDVTDQAWKREGDLWTSEGPLLGRQPIMGGQLAGLFLDEVPLMIPRDLEAEKAHPDRKGFCYVAPEALQPGQMGYLEDGSLYFRWPAGKTPSQTRLILPPAPGISGVTIACSHIVVRNVTAIHAANDGFNIHGRWKGIRLENVKAFSNADEGISAHDDVEMAVDGAEVAWNGSLAGGVADVGACVTSYRNCVVHDNLGGAFHFSGKSHRVSETVIYRQHRDFSIAAGTEVERERVEWRREPGSKP
;
A
#
# COMPACT_ATOMS: atom_id res chain seq x y z
N MET A 1 1.12 -0.74 -73.47
CA MET A 1 1.06 -0.03 -72.18
C MET A 1 0.70 -1.04 -71.09
N LYS A 2 1.70 -1.49 -70.34
CA LYS A 2 1.59 -2.48 -69.24
C LYS A 2 1.64 -1.72 -67.91
N ARG A 3 0.70 -1.98 -66.99
CA ARG A 3 0.88 -1.67 -65.56
C ARG A 3 0.75 -2.97 -64.78
N ALA A 4 1.90 -3.47 -64.34
CA ALA A 4 2.04 -4.63 -63.47
C ALA A 4 1.83 -4.21 -62.00
N ARG A 5 1.10 -5.04 -61.26
CA ARG A 5 0.97 -4.98 -59.80
C ARG A 5 2.36 -5.19 -59.17
N ARG A 6 2.74 -4.32 -58.24
CA ARG A 6 3.89 -4.54 -57.35
C ARG A 6 3.37 -5.09 -56.02
N SER A 7 3.76 -6.31 -55.71
CA SER A 7 3.72 -6.88 -54.36
C SER A 7 4.86 -6.27 -53.52
N PRO A 8 4.66 -5.97 -52.23
CA PRO A 8 5.77 -5.63 -51.35
C PRO A 8 6.49 -6.91 -50.91
N VAL A 9 7.81 -6.88 -51.06
CA VAL A 9 8.75 -7.92 -50.61
C VAL A 9 8.94 -7.77 -49.10
N LEU A 10 8.62 -8.81 -48.34
CA LEU A 10 8.98 -8.95 -46.93
C LEU A 10 10.48 -9.25 -46.83
N PHE A 11 11.22 -8.36 -46.17
CA PHE A 11 12.57 -8.64 -45.67
C PHE A 11 12.46 -9.15 -44.22
N PRO A 12 13.07 -10.30 -43.87
CA PRO A 12 13.15 -10.74 -42.49
C PRO A 12 14.24 -9.96 -41.77
N TRP A 13 13.86 -9.16 -40.78
CA TRP A 13 14.79 -8.64 -39.79
C TRP A 13 15.06 -9.75 -38.79
N PHE A 14 16.19 -10.43 -38.95
CA PHE A 14 16.80 -11.20 -37.87
C PHE A 14 17.33 -10.21 -36.84
N PHE A 15 16.57 -9.99 -35.76
CA PHE A 15 17.17 -9.50 -34.52
C PHE A 15 17.76 -10.71 -33.80
N ALA A 16 19.09 -10.75 -33.75
CA ALA A 16 19.80 -11.61 -32.82
C ALA A 16 19.38 -11.22 -31.40
N VAL A 17 18.67 -12.12 -30.72
CA VAL A 17 18.43 -12.00 -29.28
C VAL A 17 19.75 -12.32 -28.61
N ALA A 18 20.45 -11.28 -28.14
CA ALA A 18 21.53 -11.48 -27.19
C ALA A 18 20.92 -12.02 -25.88
N PRO A 19 21.48 -13.08 -25.28
CA PRO A 19 21.07 -13.49 -23.95
C PRO A 19 21.45 -12.36 -22.98
N VAL A 20 20.45 -11.64 -22.48
CA VAL A 20 20.64 -10.77 -21.32
C VAL A 20 20.88 -11.72 -20.15
N SER A 21 22.09 -11.67 -19.59
CA SER A 21 22.39 -12.36 -18.36
C SER A 21 21.39 -11.90 -17.30
N LEU A 22 20.67 -12.85 -16.68
CA LEU A 22 20.09 -12.65 -15.36
C LEU A 22 21.25 -12.32 -14.42
N GLY A 23 21.59 -11.04 -14.34
CA GLY A 23 22.36 -10.54 -13.23
C GLY A 23 21.52 -10.80 -12.00
N LEU A 24 21.98 -11.69 -11.13
CA LEU A 24 21.57 -11.67 -9.73
C LEU A 24 21.71 -10.22 -9.27
N LEU A 25 20.60 -9.50 -9.12
CA LEU A 25 20.56 -8.25 -8.39
C LEU A 25 20.96 -8.61 -6.96
N SER A 26 22.27 -8.53 -6.67
CA SER A 26 22.81 -8.82 -5.36
C SER A 26 22.55 -7.61 -4.47
N VAL A 27 21.35 -7.55 -3.91
CA VAL A 27 21.03 -6.62 -2.83
C VAL A 27 21.86 -7.02 -1.60
N SER A 28 22.42 -6.03 -0.92
CA SER A 28 23.13 -6.23 0.33
C SER A 28 22.13 -6.53 1.47
N ALA A 29 22.54 -7.32 2.47
CA ALA A 29 21.63 -7.67 3.56
C ALA A 29 21.25 -6.41 4.35
N GLY A 30 19.95 -6.19 4.55
CA GLY A 30 19.45 -5.01 5.29
C GLY A 30 19.56 -3.67 4.54
N GLU A 31 19.73 -3.70 3.21
CA GLU A 31 19.80 -2.48 2.40
C GLU A 31 18.52 -1.63 2.49
N VAL A 32 18.68 -0.32 2.65
CA VAL A 32 17.57 0.64 2.54
C VAL A 32 17.55 1.22 1.13
N VAL A 33 16.50 0.92 0.39
CA VAL A 33 16.26 1.39 -0.97
C VAL A 33 15.22 2.51 -0.94
N ARG A 34 15.48 3.60 -1.66
CA ARG A 34 14.63 4.80 -1.73
C ARG A 34 13.82 4.90 -3.02
N GLU A 35 13.83 3.83 -3.83
CA GLU A 35 13.14 3.73 -5.10
C GLU A 35 12.13 2.56 -5.07
N PRO A 36 11.00 2.69 -5.77
CA PRO A 36 10.04 1.59 -5.92
C PRO A 36 10.66 0.36 -6.58
N LEU A 37 10.27 -0.83 -6.13
CA LEU A 37 10.64 -2.09 -6.78
C LEU A 37 9.54 -2.54 -7.74
N VAL A 38 9.87 -2.74 -9.02
CA VAL A 38 8.92 -3.25 -10.02
C VAL A 38 9.42 -4.57 -10.59
N LEU A 39 8.69 -5.65 -10.32
CA LEU A 39 9.02 -7.02 -10.72
C LEU A 39 8.19 -7.44 -11.94
N LYS A 40 8.83 -7.50 -13.10
CA LYS A 40 8.17 -7.81 -14.39
C LYS A 40 8.57 -9.16 -14.99
N GLU A 41 9.57 -9.81 -14.41
CA GLU A 41 10.11 -11.07 -14.92
C GLU A 41 9.74 -12.20 -13.96
N GLY A 42 9.04 -13.19 -14.52
CA GLY A 42 8.54 -14.35 -13.80
C GLY A 42 9.06 -15.66 -14.39
N GLY A 43 8.81 -16.77 -13.67
CA GLY A 43 9.24 -18.10 -14.05
C GLY A 43 8.14 -18.96 -14.66
N THR A 44 8.25 -20.28 -14.44
CA THR A 44 7.19 -21.25 -14.71
C THR A 44 6.65 -21.80 -13.38
N PRO A 45 5.50 -22.50 -13.36
CA PRO A 45 5.01 -23.15 -12.14
C PRO A 45 6.05 -24.06 -11.45
N GLU A 46 6.88 -24.74 -12.24
CA GLU A 46 7.90 -25.68 -11.77
C GLU A 46 9.20 -24.98 -11.36
N MET A 47 9.49 -23.83 -11.96
CA MET A 47 10.70 -23.04 -11.74
C MET A 47 10.33 -21.57 -11.60
N PRO A 48 9.75 -21.15 -10.47
CA PRO A 48 9.44 -19.75 -10.24
C PRO A 48 10.73 -18.94 -10.10
N VAL A 49 10.68 -17.68 -10.51
CA VAL A 49 11.75 -16.72 -10.21
C VAL A 49 11.72 -16.43 -8.70
N ILE A 50 12.89 -16.34 -8.08
CA ILE A 50 13.00 -16.00 -6.65
C ILE A 50 13.67 -14.64 -6.52
N PHE A 51 12.93 -13.67 -6.00
CA PHE A 51 13.46 -12.42 -5.49
C PHE A 51 13.62 -12.51 -3.97
N ASP A 52 14.86 -12.69 -3.52
CA ASP A 52 15.20 -12.66 -2.10
C ASP A 52 15.81 -11.31 -1.74
N GLY A 53 15.04 -10.47 -1.05
CA GLY A 53 15.46 -9.16 -0.61
C GLY A 53 16.53 -9.19 0.49
N LYS A 54 16.79 -10.35 1.13
CA LYS A 54 17.78 -10.49 2.21
C LYS A 54 17.61 -9.45 3.35
N GLY A 55 16.36 -9.10 3.66
CA GLY A 55 16.02 -8.11 4.67
C GLY A 55 16.01 -6.67 4.16
N MET A 56 15.98 -6.46 2.85
CA MET A 56 15.85 -5.15 2.21
C MET A 56 14.63 -4.39 2.73
N VAL A 57 14.80 -3.10 2.97
CA VAL A 57 13.75 -2.14 3.30
C VAL A 57 13.61 -1.16 2.14
N ILE A 58 12.45 -1.14 1.50
CA ILE A 58 12.05 -0.10 0.56
C ILE A 58 11.34 0.98 1.39
N ASP A 59 12.01 2.10 1.64
CA ASP A 59 11.49 3.22 2.42
C ASP A 59 11.36 4.45 1.53
N LEU A 60 10.13 4.70 1.07
CA LEU A 60 9.85 5.81 0.15
C LEU A 60 9.53 7.13 0.87
N GLY A 61 9.66 7.14 2.20
CA GLY A 61 9.34 8.28 3.04
C GLY A 61 10.28 9.46 2.82
N ILE A 62 9.71 10.65 2.85
CA ILE A 62 10.41 11.93 2.77
C ILE A 62 10.30 12.59 4.15
N ASP A 63 11.43 12.82 4.79
CA ASP A 63 11.46 13.51 6.08
C ASP A 63 11.11 15.00 5.89
N VAL A 64 10.03 15.42 6.55
CA VAL A 64 9.51 16.79 6.55
C VAL A 64 9.49 17.40 7.95
N THR A 65 10.24 16.82 8.89
CA THR A 65 10.29 17.24 10.29
C THR A 65 10.68 18.70 10.43
N ASP A 66 11.73 19.11 9.73
CA ASP A 66 12.33 20.45 9.83
C ASP A 66 11.74 21.48 8.84
N GLN A 67 10.62 21.14 8.17
CA GLN A 67 9.89 22.13 7.36
C GLN A 67 9.43 23.32 8.21
N ALA A 68 9.26 24.48 7.57
CA ALA A 68 8.76 25.68 8.24
C ALA A 68 7.25 25.53 8.54
N TRP A 69 6.93 24.92 9.68
CA TRP A 69 5.55 24.77 10.13
C TRP A 69 5.05 26.02 10.86
N LYS A 70 3.91 26.55 10.41
CA LYS A 70 3.14 27.56 11.14
C LYS A 70 2.41 26.88 12.30
N ARG A 71 2.55 27.43 13.50
CA ARG A 71 1.89 26.91 14.71
C ARG A 71 0.86 27.90 15.26
N GLU A 72 -0.38 27.44 15.41
CA GLU A 72 -1.48 28.18 16.03
C GLU A 72 -2.13 27.32 17.12
N GLY A 73 -1.75 27.57 18.38
CA GLY A 73 -2.12 26.67 19.47
C GLY A 73 -1.49 25.29 19.29
N ASP A 74 -2.32 24.25 19.16
CA ASP A 74 -1.93 22.85 18.94
C ASP A 74 -1.99 22.41 17.46
N LEU A 75 -2.44 23.30 16.57
CA LEU A 75 -2.51 23.08 15.13
C LEU A 75 -1.18 23.45 14.46
N TRP A 76 -0.70 22.55 13.61
CA TRP A 76 0.51 22.73 12.80
C TRP A 76 0.13 22.72 11.33
N THR A 77 0.57 23.73 10.58
CA THR A 77 0.18 23.94 9.19
C THR A 77 1.41 24.26 8.33
N SER A 78 1.52 23.66 7.15
CA SER A 78 2.60 23.98 6.21
C SER A 78 2.38 25.35 5.54
N GLU A 79 3.45 25.98 5.10
CA GLU A 79 3.37 27.19 4.25
C GLU A 79 3.08 26.77 2.80
N GLY A 80 1.80 26.56 2.47
CA GLY A 80 1.38 26.08 1.15
C GLY A 80 1.55 24.57 0.98
N PRO A 81 1.31 24.05 -0.24
CA PRO A 81 1.47 22.63 -0.55
C PRO A 81 2.90 22.12 -0.35
N LEU A 82 3.06 21.11 0.50
CA LEU A 82 4.35 20.43 0.64
C LEU A 82 4.67 19.65 -0.64
N LEU A 83 5.86 19.91 -1.20
CA LEU A 83 6.39 19.23 -2.38
C LEU A 83 5.42 19.27 -3.59
N GLY A 84 4.62 20.33 -3.71
CA GLY A 84 3.66 20.51 -4.81
C GLY A 84 2.48 19.53 -4.79
N ARG A 85 2.20 18.90 -3.64
CA ARG A 85 1.14 17.90 -3.52
C ARG A 85 -0.25 18.48 -3.66
N GLN A 86 -1.12 17.65 -4.20
CA GLN A 86 -2.55 17.85 -4.08
C GLN A 86 -3.10 17.01 -2.92
N PRO A 87 -4.25 17.41 -2.35
CA PRO A 87 -4.92 16.63 -1.33
C PRO A 87 -5.26 15.22 -1.79
N ILE A 88 -5.26 14.30 -0.83
CA ILE A 88 -5.42 12.87 -1.07
C ILE A 88 -6.86 12.54 -1.48
N MET A 89 -7.00 11.65 -2.47
CA MET A 89 -8.31 11.21 -2.98
C MET A 89 -8.99 10.24 -2.01
N GLY A 90 -10.33 10.21 -2.05
CA GLY A 90 -11.14 9.34 -1.20
C GLY A 90 -10.81 7.85 -1.39
N GLY A 91 -10.55 7.17 -0.27
CA GLY A 91 -10.12 5.76 -0.22
C GLY A 91 -8.93 5.58 0.72
N GLN A 92 -7.99 6.53 0.67
CA GLN A 92 -6.85 6.62 1.57
C GLN A 92 -7.20 7.49 2.79
N LEU A 93 -6.78 7.05 3.97
CA LEU A 93 -6.99 7.69 5.27
C LEU A 93 -5.68 8.17 5.90
N ALA A 94 -4.53 8.06 5.24
CA ALA A 94 -3.26 8.58 5.74
C ALA A 94 -2.53 9.38 4.67
N GLY A 95 -1.91 10.48 5.09
CA GLY A 95 -1.06 11.31 4.22
C GLY A 95 0.21 11.82 4.87
N LEU A 96 0.40 11.55 6.16
CA LEU A 96 1.54 11.94 6.96
C LEU A 96 1.72 10.91 8.08
N PHE A 97 2.97 10.59 8.40
CA PHE A 97 3.32 9.59 9.40
C PHE A 97 4.18 10.22 10.49
N LEU A 98 3.95 9.76 11.71
CA LEU A 98 4.71 10.09 12.92
C LEU A 98 5.58 8.90 13.27
N ASP A 99 6.85 8.98 12.87
CA ASP A 99 7.69 7.81 12.66
C ASP A 99 6.95 6.81 11.76
N GLU A 100 6.39 5.74 12.32
CA GLU A 100 5.62 4.72 11.59
C GLU A 100 4.09 4.91 11.69
N VAL A 101 3.61 5.72 12.63
CA VAL A 101 2.18 5.78 12.94
C VAL A 101 1.47 6.78 12.01
N PRO A 102 0.45 6.37 11.24
CA PRO A 102 -0.26 7.28 10.35
C PRO A 102 -1.06 8.31 11.14
N LEU A 103 -1.09 9.55 10.63
CA LEU A 103 -2.10 10.52 11.01
C LEU A 103 -3.36 10.27 10.18
N MET A 104 -4.48 10.09 10.87
CA MET A 104 -5.76 9.79 10.23
C MET A 104 -6.30 11.03 9.52
N ILE A 105 -6.74 10.86 8.29
CA ILE A 105 -7.56 11.81 7.55
C ILE A 105 -9.03 11.45 7.84
N PRO A 106 -9.73 12.20 8.71
CA PRO A 106 -11.14 11.97 8.98
C PRO A 106 -11.99 12.22 7.74
N ARG A 107 -13.13 11.51 7.66
CA ARG A 107 -14.14 11.73 6.64
C ARG A 107 -15.41 12.32 7.23
N ASP A 108 -15.86 13.44 6.69
CA ASP A 108 -17.16 14.01 6.96
C ASP A 108 -18.10 13.70 5.79
N LEU A 109 -18.80 12.56 5.89
CA LEU A 109 -19.70 12.09 4.84
C LEU A 109 -20.90 13.01 4.61
N GLU A 110 -21.32 13.79 5.62
CA GLU A 110 -22.42 14.74 5.47
C GLU A 110 -21.95 16.00 4.74
N ALA A 111 -20.76 16.51 5.06
CA ALA A 111 -20.13 17.59 4.31
C ALA A 111 -19.84 17.17 2.85
N GLU A 112 -19.35 15.95 2.62
CA GLU A 112 -19.14 15.42 1.27
C GLU A 112 -20.43 15.36 0.44
N LYS A 113 -21.58 15.01 1.06
CA LYS A 113 -22.89 15.03 0.38
C LYS A 113 -23.33 16.45 0.03
N ALA A 114 -23.04 17.42 0.90
CA ALA A 114 -23.36 18.82 0.68
C ALA A 114 -22.48 19.48 -0.41
N HIS A 115 -21.28 18.94 -0.63
CA HIS A 115 -20.30 19.42 -1.61
C HIS A 115 -19.92 18.33 -2.62
N PRO A 116 -20.84 17.94 -3.54
CA PRO A 116 -20.58 16.89 -4.51
C PRO A 116 -19.46 17.26 -5.51
N ASP A 117 -19.18 18.56 -5.69
CA ASP A 117 -18.04 19.10 -6.43
C ASP A 117 -16.69 18.82 -5.75
N ARG A 118 -16.72 18.51 -4.44
CA ARG A 118 -15.56 18.15 -3.60
C ARG A 118 -15.55 16.67 -3.25
N LYS A 119 -16.30 15.83 -3.97
CA LYS A 119 -16.35 14.39 -3.74
C LYS A 119 -14.96 13.77 -3.87
N GLY A 120 -14.49 13.11 -2.80
CA GLY A 120 -13.15 12.53 -2.72
C GLY A 120 -12.09 13.46 -2.16
N PHE A 121 -12.43 14.72 -1.83
CA PHE A 121 -11.60 15.59 -1.02
C PHE A 121 -12.03 15.42 0.44
N CYS A 122 -11.17 14.81 1.26
CA CYS A 122 -11.44 14.72 2.69
C CYS A 122 -11.19 16.10 3.33
N TYR A 123 -12.22 16.96 3.29
CA TYR A 123 -12.20 18.24 3.97
C TYR A 123 -12.76 18.07 5.37
N VAL A 124 -11.93 18.35 6.37
CA VAL A 124 -12.37 18.64 7.72
C VAL A 124 -11.94 20.07 8.04
N ALA A 125 -12.73 20.79 8.83
CA ALA A 125 -12.32 22.12 9.26
C ALA A 125 -11.17 21.99 10.27
N PRO A 126 -10.13 22.85 10.24
CA PRO A 126 -9.04 22.79 11.21
C PRO A 126 -9.50 22.83 12.66
N GLU A 127 -10.63 23.44 12.97
CA GLU A 127 -11.20 23.53 14.32
C GLU A 127 -11.81 22.20 14.79
N ALA A 128 -12.24 21.33 13.86
CA ALA A 128 -12.87 20.05 14.16
C ALA A 128 -11.87 18.89 14.27
N LEU A 129 -10.63 19.09 13.80
CA LEU A 129 -9.60 18.06 13.76
C LEU A 129 -9.21 17.59 15.18
N GLN A 130 -9.10 16.29 15.41
CA GLN A 130 -8.71 15.72 16.71
C GLN A 130 -7.20 15.47 16.78
N PRO A 131 -6.61 15.32 17.99
CA PRO A 131 -5.23 14.84 18.14
C PRO A 131 -4.97 13.56 17.35
N GLY A 132 -3.87 13.50 16.60
CA GLY A 132 -3.54 12.34 15.76
C GLY A 132 -4.24 12.33 14.40
N GLN A 133 -4.88 13.42 14.02
CA GLN A 133 -5.49 13.59 12.70
C GLN A 133 -4.77 14.66 11.87
N MET A 134 -5.00 14.61 10.57
CA MET A 134 -4.53 15.61 9.61
C MET A 134 -5.61 15.94 8.57
N GLY A 135 -5.39 17.02 7.82
CA GLY A 135 -6.20 17.40 6.68
C GLY A 135 -5.49 18.38 5.76
N TYR A 136 -6.23 18.92 4.78
CA TYR A 136 -5.71 19.87 3.80
C TYR A 136 -6.60 21.11 3.72
N LEU A 137 -5.98 22.30 3.68
CA LEU A 137 -6.65 23.56 3.36
C LEU A 137 -6.94 23.62 1.85
N GLU A 138 -7.78 24.58 1.44
CA GLU A 138 -8.15 24.77 0.02
C GLU A 138 -6.96 25.13 -0.88
N ASP A 139 -5.94 25.78 -0.33
CA ASP A 139 -4.70 26.09 -1.04
C ASP A 139 -3.73 24.90 -1.14
N GLY A 140 -4.10 23.75 -0.59
CA GLY A 140 -3.31 22.52 -0.54
C GLY A 140 -2.32 22.45 0.63
N SER A 141 -2.29 23.44 1.53
CA SER A 141 -1.51 23.36 2.76
C SER A 141 -1.96 22.18 3.61
N LEU A 142 -1.00 21.40 4.11
CA LEU A 142 -1.26 20.32 5.05
C LEU A 142 -1.38 20.91 6.45
N TYR A 143 -2.37 20.49 7.21
CA TYR A 143 -2.45 20.78 8.63
C TYR A 143 -2.68 19.51 9.45
N PHE A 144 -2.19 19.49 10.69
CA PHE A 144 -2.34 18.34 11.57
C PHE A 144 -2.29 18.73 13.06
N ARG A 145 -2.72 17.80 13.91
CA ARG A 145 -2.53 17.85 15.36
C ARG A 145 -1.75 16.64 15.83
N TRP A 146 -0.76 16.87 16.70
CA TRP A 146 -0.01 15.80 17.33
C TRP A 146 -0.95 14.88 18.14
N PRO A 147 -0.73 13.56 18.16
CA PRO A 147 -1.38 12.66 19.10
C PRO A 147 -1.17 13.12 20.54
N ALA A 148 -2.12 12.83 21.42
CA ALA A 148 -2.02 13.19 22.83
C ALA A 148 -0.70 12.69 23.44
N GLY A 149 0.05 13.60 24.07
CA GLY A 149 1.32 13.29 24.71
C GLY A 149 2.54 13.20 23.79
N LYS A 150 2.39 13.43 22.47
CA LYS A 150 3.50 13.53 21.52
C LYS A 150 3.86 14.99 21.24
N THR A 151 5.16 15.26 21.02
CA THR A 151 5.66 16.61 20.71
C THR A 151 6.70 16.55 19.59
N PRO A 152 6.92 17.67 18.85
CA PRO A 152 7.84 17.72 17.71
C PRO A 152 9.26 17.25 17.99
N SER A 153 9.78 17.46 19.20
CA SER A 153 11.18 17.16 19.54
C SER A 153 11.51 15.65 19.63
N GLN A 154 10.54 14.77 19.42
CA GLN A 154 10.67 13.33 19.74
C GLN A 154 10.30 12.39 18.59
N THR A 155 9.87 12.89 17.43
CA THR A 155 9.19 12.08 16.42
C THR A 155 9.39 12.68 15.04
N ARG A 156 9.74 11.86 14.05
CA ARG A 156 9.89 12.33 12.66
C ARG A 156 8.53 12.48 11.99
N LEU A 157 8.39 13.52 11.19
CA LEU A 157 7.26 13.68 10.28
C LEU A 157 7.68 13.13 8.92
N ILE A 158 7.04 12.05 8.48
CA ILE A 158 7.34 11.40 7.21
C ILE A 158 6.18 11.58 6.25
N LEU A 159 6.47 12.12 5.08
CA LEU A 159 5.54 12.28 3.98
C LEU A 159 5.80 11.15 2.95
N PRO A 160 4.78 10.42 2.46
CA PRO A 160 4.95 9.46 1.35
C PRO A 160 5.52 10.11 0.08
N PRO A 161 5.90 9.37 -0.98
CA PRO A 161 6.25 9.93 -2.29
C PRO A 161 5.00 10.39 -3.07
N ALA A 162 5.14 10.79 -4.35
CA ALA A 162 4.01 11.28 -5.14
C ALA A 162 2.86 10.24 -5.21
N PRO A 163 1.57 10.68 -5.37
CA PRO A 163 0.42 9.78 -5.38
C PRO A 163 0.56 8.62 -6.37
N GLY A 164 0.04 7.44 -5.99
CA GLY A 164 0.04 6.24 -6.83
C GLY A 164 1.36 5.45 -6.84
N ILE A 165 2.38 5.89 -6.09
CA ILE A 165 3.65 5.16 -6.00
C ILE A 165 3.55 4.08 -4.90
N SER A 166 3.57 2.82 -5.30
CA SER A 166 3.67 1.64 -4.44
C SER A 166 5.12 1.31 -4.05
N GLY A 167 5.31 0.59 -2.95
CA GLY A 167 6.63 0.10 -2.54
C GLY A 167 7.15 -0.99 -3.47
N VAL A 168 6.35 -2.05 -3.65
CA VAL A 168 6.61 -3.18 -4.54
C VAL A 168 5.43 -3.35 -5.49
N THR A 169 5.70 -3.40 -6.80
CA THR A 169 4.73 -3.76 -7.82
C THR A 169 5.11 -5.09 -8.45
N ILE A 170 4.21 -6.07 -8.42
CA ILE A 170 4.42 -7.38 -9.06
C ILE A 170 3.55 -7.47 -10.31
N ALA A 171 4.21 -7.56 -11.47
CA ALA A 171 3.59 -7.57 -12.78
C ALA A 171 4.03 -8.79 -13.60
N CYS A 172 4.05 -9.97 -12.98
CA CYS A 172 4.41 -11.24 -13.60
C CYS A 172 3.84 -12.44 -12.84
N SER A 173 3.81 -13.61 -13.48
CA SER A 173 3.43 -14.89 -12.88
C SER A 173 4.65 -15.66 -12.38
N HIS A 174 4.45 -16.61 -11.46
CA HIS A 174 5.42 -17.58 -11.00
C HIS A 174 6.68 -16.92 -10.43
N ILE A 175 6.46 -16.15 -9.36
CA ILE A 175 7.51 -15.45 -8.63
C ILE A 175 7.33 -15.64 -7.14
N VAL A 176 8.44 -15.81 -6.44
CA VAL A 176 8.53 -15.77 -4.98
C VAL A 176 9.27 -14.50 -4.59
N VAL A 177 8.63 -13.64 -3.81
CA VAL A 177 9.22 -12.44 -3.22
C VAL A 177 9.35 -12.68 -1.73
N ARG A 178 10.56 -12.57 -1.19
CA ARG A 178 10.79 -12.84 0.24
C ARG A 178 11.78 -11.91 0.91
N ASN A 179 11.61 -11.76 2.23
CA ASN A 179 12.50 -10.95 3.07
C ASN A 179 12.58 -9.48 2.60
N VAL A 180 11.42 -8.88 2.27
CA VAL A 180 11.29 -7.48 1.84
C VAL A 180 10.35 -6.76 2.78
N THR A 181 10.76 -5.58 3.22
CA THR A 181 9.93 -4.64 3.97
C THR A 181 9.60 -3.44 3.09
N ALA A 182 8.32 -3.11 2.91
CA ALA A 182 7.87 -1.94 2.16
C ALA A 182 7.21 -0.94 3.11
N ILE A 183 7.75 0.29 3.16
CA ILE A 183 7.27 1.35 4.04
C ILE A 183 7.12 2.70 3.35
N HIS A 184 6.17 3.49 3.84
CA HIS A 184 5.92 4.87 3.42
C HIS A 184 5.61 5.04 1.93
N ALA A 185 5.06 4.02 1.28
CA ALA A 185 4.51 4.17 -0.07
C ALA A 185 3.30 5.12 -0.05
N ALA A 186 3.11 5.84 -1.15
CA ALA A 186 1.94 6.72 -1.35
C ALA A 186 0.72 5.96 -1.86
N ASN A 187 0.93 4.71 -2.23
CA ASN A 187 -0.07 3.71 -2.54
C ASN A 187 0.23 2.48 -1.66
N ASP A 188 0.06 1.28 -2.18
CA ASP A 188 0.22 0.07 -1.38
C ASP A 188 1.68 -0.29 -1.13
N GLY A 189 1.95 -1.01 -0.04
CA GLY A 189 3.25 -1.63 0.20
C GLY A 189 3.60 -2.68 -0.87
N PHE A 190 2.67 -3.61 -1.12
CA PHE A 190 2.74 -4.60 -2.20
C PHE A 190 1.47 -4.52 -3.04
N ASN A 191 1.62 -4.06 -4.29
CA ASN A 191 0.52 -3.83 -5.21
C ASN A 191 0.59 -4.82 -6.38
N ILE A 192 -0.48 -5.60 -6.58
CA ILE A 192 -0.56 -6.61 -7.63
C ILE A 192 -1.86 -6.43 -8.43
N HIS A 193 -1.73 -6.04 -9.69
CA HIS A 193 -2.83 -5.86 -10.65
C HIS A 193 -2.62 -6.70 -11.92
N GLY A 194 -3.71 -7.17 -12.53
CA GLY A 194 -3.70 -7.86 -13.82
C GLY A 194 -4.11 -9.33 -13.75
N ARG A 195 -3.40 -10.21 -14.45
CA ARG A 195 -3.76 -11.63 -14.58
C ARG A 195 -2.56 -12.52 -14.28
N TRP A 196 -2.11 -12.46 -13.04
CA TRP A 196 -0.89 -13.13 -12.59
C TRP A 196 -1.18 -14.32 -11.70
N LYS A 197 -0.40 -15.39 -11.86
CA LYS A 197 -0.62 -16.63 -11.12
C LYS A 197 0.64 -17.11 -10.44
N GLY A 198 0.50 -17.86 -9.36
CA GLY A 198 1.63 -18.44 -8.64
C GLY A 198 2.55 -17.38 -8.05
N ILE A 199 1.99 -16.26 -7.59
CA ILE A 199 2.73 -15.28 -6.80
C ILE A 199 2.82 -15.78 -5.36
N ARG A 200 4.02 -15.70 -4.78
CA ARG A 200 4.26 -16.00 -3.36
C ARG A 200 4.96 -14.84 -2.69
N LEU A 201 4.40 -14.36 -1.58
CA LEU A 201 5.05 -13.43 -0.66
C LEU A 201 5.44 -14.19 0.60
N GLU A 202 6.72 -14.18 0.97
CA GLU A 202 7.22 -14.95 2.12
C GLU A 202 8.04 -14.07 3.07
N ASN A 203 7.70 -14.06 4.35
CA ASN A 203 8.41 -13.25 5.34
C ASN A 203 8.56 -11.78 4.89
N VAL A 204 7.46 -11.19 4.44
CA VAL A 204 7.40 -9.79 3.98
C VAL A 204 6.77 -8.89 5.05
N LYS A 205 7.06 -7.60 5.00
CA LYS A 205 6.50 -6.61 5.91
C LYS A 205 5.95 -5.43 5.14
N ALA A 206 4.74 -5.01 5.45
CA ALA A 206 4.10 -3.86 4.84
C ALA A 206 3.62 -2.90 5.92
N PHE A 207 4.39 -1.83 6.12
CA PHE A 207 4.13 -0.86 7.18
C PHE A 207 3.90 0.54 6.67
N SER A 208 3.01 1.28 7.31
CA SER A 208 2.99 2.74 7.17
C SER A 208 2.84 3.20 5.71
N ASN A 209 2.09 2.45 4.90
CA ASN A 209 1.78 2.83 3.53
C ASN A 209 0.48 3.64 3.52
N ALA A 210 0.34 4.59 2.59
CA ALA A 210 -0.81 5.50 2.56
C ALA A 210 -2.11 4.80 2.14
N ASP A 211 -2.00 3.66 1.43
CA ASP A 211 -3.11 2.77 1.09
C ASP A 211 -3.01 1.43 1.84
N GLU A 212 -3.27 0.28 1.19
CA GLU A 212 -3.10 -1.04 1.80
C GLU A 212 -1.63 -1.38 2.07
N GLY A 213 -1.39 -2.31 2.98
CA GLY A 213 -0.08 -2.95 3.07
C GLY A 213 0.15 -3.94 1.92
N ILE A 214 -0.85 -4.79 1.65
CA ILE A 214 -0.81 -5.78 0.58
C ILE A 214 -2.15 -5.80 -0.16
N SER A 215 -2.14 -5.81 -1.48
CA SER A 215 -3.35 -5.94 -2.29
C SER A 215 -3.18 -6.90 -3.47
N ALA A 216 -4.27 -7.59 -3.80
CA ALA A 216 -4.39 -8.35 -5.04
C ALA A 216 -5.70 -7.97 -5.77
N HIS A 217 -5.55 -7.46 -7.00
CA HIS A 217 -6.65 -7.00 -7.83
C HIS A 217 -6.84 -7.92 -9.04
N ASP A 218 -7.96 -7.71 -9.76
CA ASP A 218 -8.24 -8.36 -11.03
C ASP A 218 -8.24 -9.90 -10.93
N ASP A 219 -7.53 -10.64 -11.80
CA ASP A 219 -7.54 -12.11 -11.84
C ASP A 219 -6.19 -12.67 -11.35
N VAL A 220 -5.84 -12.33 -10.11
CA VAL A 220 -4.57 -12.70 -9.46
C VAL A 220 -4.72 -13.95 -8.59
N GLU A 221 -3.72 -14.84 -8.62
CA GLU A 221 -3.56 -15.95 -7.68
C GLU A 221 -2.29 -15.75 -6.83
N MET A 222 -2.46 -15.54 -5.53
CA MET A 222 -1.37 -15.19 -4.61
C MET A 222 -1.43 -15.97 -3.29
N ALA A 223 -0.27 -16.42 -2.80
CA ALA A 223 -0.11 -16.95 -1.45
C ALA A 223 0.85 -16.08 -0.64
N VAL A 224 0.49 -15.82 0.62
CA VAL A 224 1.27 -15.02 1.57
C VAL A 224 1.54 -15.88 2.80
N ASP A 225 2.81 -16.08 3.14
CA ASP A 225 3.23 -16.84 4.33
C ASP A 225 4.19 -16.00 5.19
N GLY A 226 3.82 -15.76 6.45
CA GLY A 226 4.68 -15.08 7.41
C GLY A 226 4.75 -13.56 7.22
N ALA A 227 3.66 -12.91 6.77
CA ALA A 227 3.66 -11.45 6.60
C ALA A 227 3.30 -10.69 7.88
N GLU A 228 3.87 -9.50 8.05
CA GLU A 228 3.46 -8.52 9.06
C GLU A 228 2.89 -7.27 8.36
N VAL A 229 1.64 -6.91 8.68
CA VAL A 229 0.91 -5.83 7.98
C VAL A 229 0.31 -4.87 9.01
N ALA A 230 0.87 -3.66 9.08
CA ALA A 230 0.50 -2.71 10.13
C ALA A 230 0.60 -1.24 9.75
N TRP A 231 -0.17 -0.38 10.44
CA TRP A 231 -0.11 1.07 10.30
C TRP A 231 -0.40 1.60 8.88
N ASN A 232 -1.08 0.80 8.05
CA ASN A 232 -1.44 1.19 6.70
C ASN A 232 -2.72 2.04 6.66
N GLY A 233 -2.78 2.94 5.69
CA GLY A 233 -3.71 4.06 5.61
C GLY A 233 -4.98 3.80 4.84
N SER A 234 -5.19 2.66 4.20
CA SER A 234 -6.42 2.40 3.44
C SER A 234 -7.68 2.33 4.31
N LEU A 235 -8.81 2.82 3.75
CA LEU A 235 -10.15 2.61 4.29
C LEU A 235 -10.59 1.14 4.23
N ALA A 236 -10.13 0.39 3.22
CA ALA A 236 -10.43 -1.03 3.06
C ALA A 236 -9.75 -1.83 4.18
N GLY A 237 -8.44 -1.61 4.38
CA GLY A 237 -7.69 -2.19 5.49
C GLY A 237 -6.20 -2.34 5.26
N GLY A 238 -5.54 -3.11 6.12
CA GLY A 238 -4.16 -3.52 5.90
C GLY A 238 -4.01 -4.41 4.66
N VAL A 239 -5.02 -5.23 4.38
CA VAL A 239 -5.11 -6.06 3.19
C VAL A 239 -6.41 -5.77 2.45
N ALA A 240 -6.34 -5.58 1.14
CA ALA A 240 -7.52 -5.53 0.27
C ALA A 240 -7.32 -6.38 -0.98
N ASP A 241 -8.06 -7.48 -1.07
CA ASP A 241 -8.09 -8.31 -2.27
C ASP A 241 -9.45 -8.18 -2.95
N VAL A 242 -9.44 -7.84 -4.23
CA VAL A 242 -10.65 -7.49 -4.98
C VAL A 242 -10.64 -8.05 -6.40
N GLY A 243 -11.82 -8.13 -7.01
CA GLY A 243 -11.96 -8.56 -8.40
C GLY A 243 -12.27 -10.04 -8.53
N ALA A 244 -11.47 -10.77 -9.29
CA ALA A 244 -11.60 -12.21 -9.55
C ALA A 244 -10.45 -13.01 -8.90
N CYS A 245 -9.74 -12.40 -7.95
CA CYS A 245 -8.54 -12.96 -7.36
C CYS A 245 -8.83 -14.15 -6.42
N VAL A 246 -7.82 -14.98 -6.24
CA VAL A 246 -7.81 -16.10 -5.30
C VAL A 246 -6.57 -15.96 -4.43
N THR A 247 -6.75 -15.76 -3.12
CA THR A 247 -5.63 -15.48 -2.22
C THR A 247 -5.61 -16.37 -0.98
N SER A 248 -4.42 -16.60 -0.45
CA SER A 248 -4.26 -17.26 0.85
C SER A 248 -3.25 -16.52 1.71
N TYR A 249 -3.58 -16.34 2.98
CA TYR A 249 -2.73 -15.74 4.00
C TYR A 249 -2.51 -16.76 5.11
N ARG A 250 -1.26 -17.04 5.44
CA ARG A 250 -0.88 -18.02 6.45
C ARG A 250 0.21 -17.44 7.35
N ASN A 251 0.17 -17.74 8.65
CA ASN A 251 1.17 -17.29 9.62
C ASN A 251 1.36 -15.76 9.64
N CYS A 252 0.31 -14.99 9.32
CA CYS A 252 0.42 -13.55 9.25
C CYS A 252 0.13 -12.89 10.59
N VAL A 253 0.57 -11.64 10.72
CA VAL A 253 0.27 -10.77 11.85
C VAL A 253 -0.25 -9.45 11.29
N VAL A 254 -1.50 -9.09 11.62
CA VAL A 254 -2.17 -7.90 11.05
C VAL A 254 -2.74 -7.03 12.15
N HIS A 255 -2.27 -5.79 12.25
CA HIS A 255 -2.62 -4.92 13.40
C HIS A 255 -2.50 -3.42 13.10
N ASP A 256 -3.17 -2.59 13.90
CA ASP A 256 -3.01 -1.13 13.89
C ASP A 256 -3.18 -0.45 12.51
N ASN A 257 -3.95 -1.03 11.60
CA ASN A 257 -4.25 -0.38 10.32
C ASN A 257 -5.40 0.62 10.56
N LEU A 258 -5.43 1.72 9.81
CA LEU A 258 -6.52 2.70 9.95
C LEU A 258 -7.86 2.11 9.52
N GLY A 259 -7.85 1.32 8.43
CA GLY A 259 -8.96 0.49 7.96
C GLY A 259 -9.12 -0.83 8.72
N GLY A 260 -9.76 -1.82 8.10
CA GLY A 260 -9.85 -3.16 8.70
C GLY A 260 -8.52 -3.93 8.65
N ALA A 261 -8.50 -5.16 9.16
CA ALA A 261 -7.38 -6.07 8.92
C ALA A 261 -7.43 -6.57 7.47
N PHE A 262 -8.54 -7.21 7.09
CA PHE A 262 -8.77 -7.75 5.75
C PHE A 262 -10.05 -7.20 5.12
N HIS A 263 -9.95 -6.77 3.86
CA HIS A 263 -11.07 -6.56 2.97
C HIS A 263 -10.99 -7.55 1.81
N PHE A 264 -12.04 -8.35 1.63
CA PHE A 264 -12.11 -9.36 0.58
C PHE A 264 -13.34 -9.16 -0.27
N SER A 265 -13.13 -9.08 -1.58
CA SER A 265 -14.17 -9.21 -2.59
C SER A 265 -13.65 -10.07 -3.74
N GLY A 266 -14.56 -10.68 -4.48
CA GLY A 266 -14.20 -11.56 -5.58
C GLY A 266 -14.44 -13.03 -5.28
N LYS A 267 -13.54 -13.89 -5.78
CA LYS A 267 -13.78 -15.35 -5.83
C LYS A 267 -13.62 -16.00 -4.46
N SER A 268 -12.39 -16.30 -4.05
CA SER A 268 -12.14 -17.09 -2.86
C SER A 268 -10.85 -16.72 -2.13
N HIS A 269 -10.92 -16.69 -0.80
CA HIS A 269 -9.81 -16.31 0.05
C HIS A 269 -9.68 -17.27 1.23
N ARG A 270 -8.45 -17.51 1.69
CA ARG A 270 -8.19 -18.28 2.91
C ARG A 270 -7.29 -17.52 3.85
N VAL A 271 -7.66 -17.47 5.13
CA VAL A 271 -6.80 -16.94 6.19
C VAL A 271 -6.60 -18.00 7.25
N SER A 272 -5.35 -18.40 7.48
CA SER A 272 -5.02 -19.42 8.47
C SER A 272 -3.83 -19.08 9.35
N GLU A 273 -3.82 -19.63 10.58
CA GLU A 273 -2.68 -19.52 11.51
C GLU A 273 -2.24 -18.05 11.74
N THR A 274 -3.20 -17.11 11.69
CA THR A 274 -2.94 -15.66 11.60
C THR A 274 -3.39 -14.96 12.87
N VAL A 275 -2.62 -13.99 13.34
CA VAL A 275 -2.93 -13.17 14.52
C VAL A 275 -3.45 -11.81 14.07
N ILE A 276 -4.61 -11.41 14.59
CA ILE A 276 -5.20 -10.08 14.38
C ILE A 276 -5.35 -9.40 15.74
N TYR A 277 -4.87 -8.17 15.87
CA TYR A 277 -4.97 -7.40 17.11
C TYR A 277 -4.95 -5.90 16.88
N ARG A 278 -5.48 -5.11 17.83
CA ARG A 278 -5.60 -3.65 17.71
C ARG A 278 -6.17 -3.20 16.35
N GLN A 279 -7.19 -3.91 15.88
CA GLN A 279 -7.97 -3.55 14.69
C GLN A 279 -9.38 -3.17 15.09
N HIS A 280 -9.93 -2.14 14.46
CA HIS A 280 -11.33 -1.77 14.69
C HIS A 280 -12.30 -2.70 13.95
N ARG A 281 -11.82 -3.39 12.90
CA ARG A 281 -12.58 -4.36 12.12
C ARG A 281 -11.64 -5.44 11.58
N ASP A 282 -11.91 -6.70 11.90
CA ASP A 282 -11.03 -7.80 11.46
C ASP A 282 -11.23 -8.15 9.98
N PHE A 283 -12.50 -8.29 9.56
CA PHE A 283 -12.86 -8.69 8.20
C PHE A 283 -13.99 -7.84 7.64
N SER A 284 -13.86 -7.45 6.38
CA SER A 284 -14.93 -6.92 5.53
C SER A 284 -15.04 -7.81 4.30
N ILE A 285 -16.17 -8.48 4.11
CA ILE A 285 -16.37 -9.44 3.02
C ILE A 285 -17.52 -8.98 2.13
N ALA A 286 -17.27 -8.86 0.83
CA ALA A 286 -18.30 -8.54 -0.15
C ALA A 286 -19.25 -9.72 -0.39
N ALA A 287 -20.46 -9.42 -0.84
CA ALA A 287 -21.45 -10.45 -1.18
C ALA A 287 -20.94 -11.36 -2.30
N GLY A 288 -21.11 -12.68 -2.13
CA GLY A 288 -20.69 -13.69 -3.11
C GLY A 288 -19.23 -14.12 -3.01
N THR A 289 -18.46 -13.58 -2.06
CA THR A 289 -17.06 -13.95 -1.84
C THR A 289 -16.94 -15.11 -0.86
N GLU A 290 -16.21 -16.15 -1.28
CA GLU A 290 -15.92 -17.30 -0.43
C GLU A 290 -14.71 -17.00 0.46
N VAL A 291 -14.85 -17.18 1.78
CA VAL A 291 -13.73 -16.98 2.70
C VAL A 291 -13.66 -18.14 3.69
N GLU A 292 -12.54 -18.85 3.67
CA GLU A 292 -12.19 -19.85 4.67
C GLU A 292 -11.31 -19.20 5.75
N ARG A 293 -11.62 -19.49 7.02
CA ARG A 293 -10.84 -18.99 8.17
C ARG A 293 -10.51 -20.16 9.08
N GLU A 294 -9.23 -20.35 9.36
CA GLU A 294 -8.77 -21.50 10.15
C GLU A 294 -7.71 -21.08 11.18
N ARG A 295 -7.93 -21.34 12.47
CA ARG A 295 -6.94 -21.02 13.52
C ARG A 295 -6.47 -19.56 13.48
N VAL A 296 -7.41 -18.63 13.28
CA VAL A 296 -7.17 -17.18 13.44
C VAL A 296 -7.23 -16.84 14.93
N GLU A 297 -6.20 -16.18 15.45
CA GLU A 297 -6.13 -15.72 16.83
C GLU A 297 -6.48 -14.22 16.89
N TRP A 298 -7.47 -13.85 17.71
CA TRP A 298 -7.82 -12.46 17.96
C TRP A 298 -7.30 -12.03 19.31
N ARG A 299 -6.33 -11.11 19.34
CA ARG A 299 -5.88 -10.48 20.60
C ARG A 299 -6.59 -9.16 20.76
N ARG A 300 -7.60 -9.16 21.61
CA ARG A 300 -8.33 -7.95 22.00
C ARG A 300 -7.66 -7.31 23.20
N GLU A 301 -7.66 -5.99 23.26
CA GLU A 301 -7.29 -5.32 24.51
C GLU A 301 -8.33 -5.66 25.59
N PRO A 302 -7.91 -5.85 26.85
CA PRO A 302 -8.84 -6.06 27.95
C PRO A 302 -9.88 -4.93 28.01
N GLY A 303 -11.16 -5.25 27.74
CA GLY A 303 -12.27 -4.30 27.84
C GLY A 303 -12.85 -3.77 26.52
N SER A 304 -12.32 -4.14 25.35
CA SER A 304 -12.95 -3.80 24.06
C SER A 304 -14.27 -4.58 23.86
N LYS A 305 -15.37 -3.88 23.52
CA LYS A 305 -16.65 -4.52 23.20
C LYS A 305 -16.59 -5.29 21.86
N PRO A 306 -17.38 -6.37 21.69
CA PRO A 306 -17.44 -7.14 20.46
C PRO A 306 -18.00 -6.39 19.26
#